data_AF-A0A368JFX0-F1
#
_entry.id   AF-A0A368JFX0-F1
#
_cell.length_a   1.000
_cell.length_b   1.000
_cell.length_c   1.000
_cell.angle_alpha   90.00
_cell.angle_beta   90.00
_cell.angle_gamma   90.00
#
_symmetry.space_group_name_H-M   'P 1'
#
loop_
_entity.id
_entity.type
_entity.pdbx_description
1 polymer ?
#
loop_
_entity_poly.entity_id
_entity_poly.type
_entity_poly.pdbx_seq_one_letter_code
_entity_poly.pdbx_strand_id
1 'polypeptide(L)'
;MANVKTVIDEWAVKDLEDGSSLKIAVLGCTELGNESRPGIQVIYMGTIINYEPLFVERLAYQAHKAGVDEYLLESYSWMVHDDQYIKNSLVLGFPLKAKVEVKTRSSKPIIKEYDLPFEV
;
A
#
# COMPACT_ATOMS: atom_id res chain seq x y z
N MET A 1 -19.42 -4.61 16.81
CA MET A 1 -19.98 -3.73 15.76
C MET A 1 -19.63 -4.37 14.43
N ALA A 2 -20.22 -3.97 13.30
CA ALA A 2 -19.83 -4.52 12.00
C ALA A 2 -18.67 -3.69 11.44
N ASN A 3 -17.69 -4.35 10.82
CA ASN A 3 -16.59 -3.67 10.13
C ASN A 3 -17.13 -2.70 9.06
N VAL A 4 -16.77 -1.42 9.18
CA VAL A 4 -17.10 -0.38 8.20
C VAL A 4 -15.89 -0.18 7.30
N LYS A 5 -16.10 -0.37 5.99
CA LYS A 5 -15.11 -0.06 4.95
C LYS A 5 -15.47 1.24 4.25
N THR A 6 -14.53 2.17 4.20
CA THR A 6 -14.69 3.47 3.53
C THR A 6 -13.62 3.62 2.47
N VAL A 7 -13.99 4.06 1.26
CA VAL A 7 -13.03 4.37 0.21
C VAL A 7 -12.29 5.65 0.60
N ILE A 8 -10.99 5.54 0.85
CA ILE A 8 -10.11 6.70 1.09
C ILE A 8 -9.74 7.34 -0.24
N ASP A 9 -9.37 6.51 -1.21
CA ASP A 9 -8.92 6.95 -2.52
C ASP A 9 -9.10 5.84 -3.56
N GLU A 10 -9.40 6.21 -4.79
CA GLU A 10 -9.46 5.30 -5.93
C GLU A 10 -8.88 6.02 -7.15
N TRP A 11 -7.90 5.40 -7.79
CA TRP A 11 -7.22 6.00 -8.91
C TRP A 11 -6.66 4.94 -9.86
N ALA A 12 -6.38 5.38 -11.09
CA ALA A 12 -5.88 4.51 -12.13
C ALA A 12 -4.77 5.20 -12.92
N VAL A 13 -3.74 4.45 -13.27
CA VAL A 13 -2.69 4.89 -14.20
C VAL A 13 -2.91 4.18 -15.52
N LYS A 14 -3.21 4.96 -16.56
CA LYS A 14 -3.42 4.43 -17.89
C LYS A 14 -2.07 4.17 -18.57
N ASP A 15 -1.97 3.05 -19.27
CA ASP A 15 -0.91 2.83 -20.24
C ASP A 15 -1.42 3.21 -21.64
N LEU A 16 -0.72 4.13 -22.30
CA LEU A 16 -1.02 4.57 -23.65
C LEU A 16 -0.53 3.59 -24.73
N GLU A 17 0.40 2.69 -24.39
CA GLU A 17 0.96 1.73 -25.34
C GLU A 17 -0.04 0.63 -25.72
N ASP A 18 -0.77 0.08 -24.75
CA ASP A 18 -1.74 -1.02 -24.96
C ASP A 18 -3.17 -0.65 -24.52
N GLY A 19 -3.39 0.56 -24.02
CA GLY A 19 -4.68 1.04 -23.54
C GLY A 19 -5.12 0.44 -22.20
N SER A 20 -4.27 -0.37 -21.55
CA SER A 20 -4.54 -0.95 -20.24
C SER A 20 -4.49 0.11 -19.13
N SER A 21 -4.90 -0.26 -17.92
CA SER A 21 -4.80 0.63 -16.75
C SER A 21 -4.53 -0.15 -15.48
N LEU A 22 -3.60 0.35 -14.68
CA LEU A 22 -3.33 -0.15 -13.33
C LEU A 22 -4.21 0.62 -12.36
N LYS A 23 -5.17 -0.08 -11.74
CA LYS A 23 -6.14 0.50 -10.80
C LYS A 23 -5.75 0.18 -9.38
N ILE A 24 -5.77 1.20 -8.53
CA ILE A 24 -5.54 1.11 -7.09
C ILE A 24 -6.78 1.61 -6.37
N ALA A 25 -7.27 0.82 -5.42
CA ALA A 25 -8.29 1.24 -4.47
C ALA A 25 -7.72 1.14 -3.05
N VAL A 26 -7.89 2.20 -2.27
CA VAL A 26 -7.44 2.27 -0.88
C VAL A 26 -8.66 2.43 0.02
N LEU A 27 -8.82 1.48 0.94
CA LEU A 27 -9.96 1.42 1.84
C LEU A 27 -9.50 1.59 3.29
N GLY A 28 -10.14 2.48 4.03
CA GLY A 28 -10.06 2.51 5.48
C GLY A 28 -11.02 1.47 6.06
N CYS A 29 -10.54 0.67 7.01
CA CYS A 29 -11.36 -0.32 7.72
C CYS A 29 -11.34 -0.02 9.21
N THR A 30 -12.50 -0.06 9.86
CA THR A 30 -12.58 0.11 11.33
C THR A 30 -12.10 -1.12 12.08
N GLU A 31 -12.20 -2.31 11.47
CA GLU A 31 -11.75 -3.58 12.02
C GLU A 31 -10.95 -4.36 10.95
N LEU A 32 -9.65 -4.54 11.14
CA LEU A 32 -8.75 -5.21 10.20
C LEU A 32 -7.74 -6.10 10.95
N GLY A 33 -7.45 -7.26 10.37
CA GLY A 33 -6.48 -8.21 10.90
C GLY A 33 -6.93 -8.98 12.14
N ASN A 34 -5.98 -9.71 12.73
CA ASN A 34 -6.24 -10.59 13.88
C ASN A 34 -6.71 -9.83 15.13
N GLU A 35 -6.24 -8.59 15.33
CA GLU A 35 -6.66 -7.78 16.47
C GLU A 35 -7.97 -7.02 16.24
N SER A 36 -8.55 -7.09 15.03
CA SER A 36 -9.76 -6.34 14.67
C SER A 36 -9.66 -4.84 14.99
N ARG A 37 -8.48 -4.25 14.72
CA ARG A 37 -8.20 -2.82 14.97
C ARG A 37 -8.32 -2.01 13.67
N PRO A 38 -8.47 -0.67 13.75
CA PRO A 38 -8.48 0.16 12.56
C PRO A 38 -7.22 -0.04 11.70
N GLY A 39 -7.38 0.02 10.38
CA GLY A 39 -6.27 -0.15 9.43
C GLY A 39 -6.64 0.25 8.01
N ILE A 40 -5.69 0.09 7.09
CA ILE A 40 -5.87 0.43 5.67
C ILE A 40 -5.69 -0.83 4.82
N GLN A 41 -6.57 -1.02 3.82
CA GLN A 41 -6.42 -2.02 2.77
C GLN A 41 -6.06 -1.34 1.46
N VAL A 42 -5.02 -1.81 0.78
CA VAL A 42 -4.74 -1.44 -0.61
C VAL A 42 -5.08 -2.63 -1.51
N ILE A 43 -5.85 -2.37 -2.56
CA ILE A 43 -6.34 -3.38 -3.49
C ILE A 43 -5.90 -3.01 -4.89
N TYR A 44 -5.28 -3.95 -5.58
CA TYR A 44 -4.86 -3.79 -6.97
C TYR A 44 -4.70 -5.17 -7.64
N MET A 45 -5.06 -5.30 -8.91
CA MET A 45 -4.84 -6.52 -9.71
C MET A 45 -5.25 -7.86 -9.02
N GLY A 46 -6.27 -7.84 -8.14
CA GLY A 46 -6.69 -9.02 -7.37
C GLY A 46 -5.85 -9.31 -6.11
N THR A 47 -4.76 -8.57 -5.88
CA THR A 47 -3.99 -8.56 -4.63
C THR A 47 -4.62 -7.60 -3.63
N ILE A 48 -4.63 -8.02 -2.36
CA ILE A 48 -5.06 -7.21 -1.23
C ILE A 48 -3.91 -7.21 -0.22
N ILE A 49 -3.51 -6.03 0.22
CA ILE A 49 -2.60 -5.85 1.35
C ILE A 49 -3.33 -5.14 2.48
N ASN A 50 -3.19 -5.68 3.68
CA ASN A 50 -3.75 -5.11 4.90
C ASN A 50 -2.64 -4.48 5.71
N TYR A 51 -2.62 -3.15 5.80
CA TYR A 51 -1.82 -2.42 6.77
C TYR A 51 -2.58 -2.40 8.10
N GLU A 52 -2.47 -3.51 8.82
CA GLU A 52 -3.02 -3.76 10.16
C GLU A 52 -1.90 -3.74 11.22
N PRO A 53 -2.19 -3.42 12.49
CA PRO A 53 -1.17 -3.15 13.51
C PRO A 53 -0.08 -4.22 13.63
N LEU A 54 -0.45 -5.49 13.85
CA LEU A 54 0.53 -6.58 14.00
C LEU A 54 1.42 -6.78 12.76
N PHE A 55 0.85 -6.62 11.57
CA PHE A 55 1.62 -6.75 10.33
C PHE A 55 2.59 -5.58 10.18
N VAL A 56 2.12 -4.36 10.44
CA VAL A 56 2.92 -3.14 10.36
C VAL A 56 4.01 -3.10 11.43
N GLU A 57 3.76 -3.56 12.65
CA GLU A 57 4.78 -3.70 13.70
C GLU A 57 5.93 -4.60 13.26
N ARG A 58 5.60 -5.75 12.66
CA ARG A 58 6.61 -6.67 12.11
C ARG A 58 7.41 -6.03 10.96
N LEU A 59 6.74 -5.29 10.08
CA LEU A 59 7.40 -4.58 8.98
C LEU A 59 8.30 -3.45 9.50
N ALA A 60 7.85 -2.67 10.48
CA ALA A 60 8.63 -1.62 11.10
C ALA A 60 9.88 -2.19 11.77
N TYR A 61 9.76 -3.32 12.48
CA TYR A 61 10.92 -4.03 13.03
C TYR A 61 11.90 -4.46 11.94
N GLN A 62 11.41 -5.00 10.81
CA GLN A 62 12.27 -5.38 9.69
C GLN A 62 12.96 -4.16 9.05
N ALA A 63 12.25 -3.05 8.90
CA ALA A 63 12.76 -1.79 8.39
C ALA A 63 13.87 -1.22 9.28
N HIS A 64 13.64 -1.15 10.59
CA HIS A 64 14.65 -0.74 11.57
C HIS A 64 15.87 -1.65 11.56
N LYS A 65 15.67 -2.98 11.47
CA LYS A 65 16.77 -3.94 11.38
C LYS A 65 17.59 -3.76 10.10
N ALA A 66 16.95 -3.38 8.99
CA ALA A 66 17.60 -3.08 7.72
C ALA A 66 18.20 -1.66 7.68
N GLY A 67 17.89 -0.79 8.64
CA GLY A 67 18.37 0.59 8.69
C GLY A 67 17.78 1.48 7.59
N VAL A 68 16.53 1.23 7.20
CA VAL A 68 15.83 1.98 6.13
C VAL A 68 14.59 2.68 6.66
N ASP A 69 14.33 3.89 6.16
CA ASP A 69 13.13 4.67 6.50
C ASP A 69 11.92 4.28 5.63
N GLU A 70 12.17 3.66 4.47
CA GLU A 70 11.15 3.08 3.61
C GLU A 70 11.44 1.60 3.42
N TYR A 71 10.46 0.76 3.76
CA TYR A 71 10.55 -0.68 3.63
C TYR A 71 9.63 -1.16 2.53
N LEU A 72 10.21 -1.66 1.43
CA LEU A 72 9.48 -2.20 0.29
C LEU A 72 8.94 -3.59 0.62
N LEU A 73 7.64 -3.79 0.41
CA LEU A 73 6.98 -5.08 0.59
C LEU A 73 7.03 -5.84 -0.73
N GLU A 74 8.16 -6.48 -1.01
CA GLU A 74 8.41 -7.17 -2.29
C GLU A 74 7.34 -8.21 -2.61
N SER A 75 6.93 -9.04 -1.64
CA SER A 75 5.89 -10.06 -1.83
C SER A 75 4.49 -9.49 -2.07
N TYR A 76 4.27 -8.21 -1.74
CA TYR A 76 3.02 -7.49 -1.96
C TYR A 76 3.22 -6.38 -3.00
N SER A 77 4.22 -6.49 -3.86
CA SER A 77 4.47 -5.58 -4.95
C SER A 77 4.49 -6.35 -6.27
N TRP A 78 3.89 -5.77 -7.30
CA TRP A 78 3.99 -6.30 -8.65
C TRP A 78 5.10 -5.56 -9.38
N MET A 79 6.28 -6.18 -9.44
CA MET A 79 7.50 -5.58 -10.01
C MET A 79 8.12 -6.49 -11.08
N VAL A 80 7.28 -7.15 -11.89
CA VAL A 80 7.73 -8.10 -12.91
C VAL A 80 8.48 -7.40 -14.06
N HIS A 81 8.15 -6.12 -14.30
CA HIS A 81 8.76 -5.30 -15.33
C HIS A 81 9.32 -4.01 -14.72
N ASP A 82 10.48 -3.56 -15.21
CA ASP A 82 11.15 -2.34 -14.70
C ASP A 82 10.40 -1.05 -15.08
N ASP A 83 9.65 -1.08 -16.18
CA ASP A 83 8.90 0.04 -16.73
C ASP A 83 7.41 0.02 -16.38
N GLN A 84 6.93 -1.07 -15.77
CA GLN A 84 5.53 -1.26 -15.41
C GLN A 84 5.43 -1.98 -14.06
N TYR A 85 5.01 -1.26 -13.02
CA TYR A 85 5.01 -1.81 -11.66
C TYR A 85 3.99 -1.17 -10.71
N ILE A 86 3.70 -1.89 -9.63
CA ILE A 86 2.99 -1.43 -8.44
C ILE A 86 3.85 -1.81 -7.23
N LYS A 87 4.41 -0.82 -6.56
CA LYS A 87 5.20 -0.99 -5.34
C LYS A 87 4.39 -0.57 -4.14
N ASN A 88 4.42 -1.40 -3.11
CA ASN A 88 3.83 -1.11 -1.81
C ASN A 88 4.96 -1.06 -0.78
N SER A 89 5.05 0.03 -0.05
CA SER A 89 6.07 0.24 0.98
C SER A 89 5.43 0.70 2.29
N LEU A 90 6.07 0.34 3.41
CA LEU A 90 5.85 1.01 4.69
C LEU A 90 6.87 2.13 4.83
N VAL A 91 6.40 3.35 5.07
CA VAL A 91 7.25 4.51 5.37
C VAL A 91 7.25 4.72 6.89
N LEU A 92 8.43 4.69 7.48
CA LEU A 92 8.65 4.97 8.89
C LEU A 92 8.51 6.48 9.16
N GLY A 93 7.92 6.82 10.30
CA GLY A 93 7.63 8.20 10.67
C GLY A 93 6.58 8.28 11.77
N PHE A 94 6.23 9.52 12.14
CA PHE A 94 5.17 9.82 13.09
C PHE A 94 4.18 10.79 12.41
N PRO A 95 3.10 10.32 11.78
CA PRO A 95 2.61 8.93 11.75
C PRO A 95 3.34 8.04 10.71
N LEU A 96 3.20 6.72 10.88
CA LEU A 96 3.58 5.74 9.86
C LEU A 96 2.67 5.86 8.64
N LYS A 97 3.18 5.51 7.46
CA LYS A 97 2.40 5.59 6.22
C LYS A 97 2.51 4.37 5.34
N ALA A 98 1.40 4.00 4.71
CA ALA A 98 1.38 3.11 3.57
C ALA A 98 1.67 3.92 2.30
N LYS A 99 2.72 3.55 1.56
CA LYS A 99 3.08 4.18 0.29
C LYS A 99 2.78 3.24 -0.87
N VAL A 100 2.09 3.76 -1.87
CA VAL A 100 1.80 3.07 -3.13
C VAL A 100 2.43 3.86 -4.27
N GLU A 101 3.36 3.22 -4.97
CA GLU A 101 3.99 3.79 -6.17
C GLU A 101 3.60 2.96 -7.39
N VAL A 102 3.00 3.61 -8.38
CA VAL A 102 2.54 2.96 -9.60
C VAL A 102 3.16 3.63 -10.82
N LYS A 103 3.63 2.80 -11.74
CA LYS A 103 4.18 3.25 -13.02
C LYS A 103 3.65 2.35 -14.13
N THR A 104 3.26 2.97 -15.24
CA THR A 104 3.05 2.30 -16.53
C THR A 104 4.16 2.72 -17.50
N ARG A 105 4.32 2.01 -18.62
CA ARG A 105 5.44 2.24 -19.56
C ARG A 105 5.48 3.68 -20.09
N SER A 106 4.29 4.24 -20.29
CA SER A 106 4.04 5.57 -20.84
C SER A 106 3.87 6.67 -19.79
N SER A 107 3.95 6.37 -18.49
CA SER A 107 3.73 7.35 -17.41
C SER A 107 4.96 7.57 -16.53
N LYS A 108 4.99 8.74 -15.89
CA LYS A 108 5.89 8.97 -14.76
C LYS A 108 5.35 8.23 -13.54
N PRO A 109 6.22 7.76 -12.62
CA PRO A 109 5.77 7.13 -11.38
C PRO A 109 4.83 8.06 -10.61
N ILE A 110 3.65 7.55 -10.24
CA ILE A 110 2.70 8.21 -9.36
C ILE A 110 2.87 7.59 -7.98
N ILE A 111 3.21 8.43 -7.02
CA ILE A 111 3.43 8.05 -5.62
C ILE A 111 2.30 8.66 -4.80
N LYS A 112 1.63 7.83 -3.99
CA LYS A 112 0.69 8.27 -2.98
C LYS A 112 1.01 7.63 -1.63
N GLU A 113 0.90 8.43 -0.58
CA GLU A 113 1.10 8.02 0.81
C GLU A 113 -0.20 8.18 1.59
N TYR A 114 -0.47 7.24 2.50
CA TYR A 114 -1.66 7.23 3.33
C TYR A 114 -1.25 7.01 4.78
N ASP A 115 -1.61 7.94 5.65
CA ASP A 115 -1.33 7.86 7.07
C ASP A 115 -2.07 6.67 7.71
N LEU A 116 -1.36 5.87 8.49
CA LEU A 116 -1.96 4.74 9.18
C LEU A 116 -2.75 5.23 10.41
N PRO A 117 -3.95 4.65 10.69
CA PRO A 117 -4.83 5.12 11.76
C PRO A 117 -4.40 4.60 13.16
N PHE A 118 -3.12 4.28 13.35
CA PHE A 118 -2.55 3.73 14.57
C PHE A 118 -1.05 3.99 14.67
N GLU A 119 -0.52 3.78 15.86
CA GLU A 119 0.91 3.79 16.19
C GLU A 119 1.34 2.36 16.57
N VAL A 120 2.61 2.01 16.32
CA VAL A 120 3.26 0.75 16.72
C VAL A 120 4.60 1.03 17.39
#